data_AF-A0A3B0BQY9-F1
#
_entry.id   AF-A0A3B0BQY9-F1
#
_cell.length_a   1.000
_cell.length_b   1.000
_cell.length_c   1.000
_cell.angle_alpha   90.00
_cell.angle_beta   90.00
_cell.angle_gamma   90.00
#
_symmetry.space_group_name_H-M   'P 1'
#
loop_
_entity.id
_entity.type
_entity.pdbx_description
1 polymer ?
#
loop_
_entity_poly.entity_id
_entity_poly.type
_entity_poly.pdbx_seq_one_letter_code
_entity_poly.pdbx_strand_id
1 'polypeptide(L)' 'MLGVSRSGFYKWVQAEPSRQELLKTQVMERISFHFQDTKGRYGSPKITHLLHQEGFRTTVRTVSSYMQ' A
#
# COMPACT_ATOMS: atom_id res chain seq x y z
N MET A 1 1.18 -16.76 -24.21
CA MET A 1 1.13 -16.50 -22.76
C MET A 1 0.97 -15.01 -22.57
N LEU A 2 -0.13 -14.57 -21.94
CA LEU A 2 -0.59 -13.18 -21.95
C LEU A 2 0.41 -12.25 -21.25
N GLY A 3 0.76 -11.17 -21.96
CA GLY A 3 1.72 -10.17 -21.54
C GLY A 3 1.13 -9.17 -20.57
N VAL A 4 1.66 -9.16 -19.35
CA VAL A 4 1.69 -7.97 -18.50
C VAL A 4 3.10 -7.87 -17.92
N SER A 5 3.84 -6.91 -18.46
CA SER A 5 5.20 -6.59 -18.02
C SER A 5 5.15 -6.10 -16.56
N ARG A 6 5.91 -6.75 -15.67
CA ARG A 6 6.11 -6.39 -14.25
C ARG A 6 6.78 -5.01 -14.05
N SER A 7 6.99 -4.24 -15.11
CA SER A 7 7.79 -3.02 -15.16
C SER A 7 6.98 -1.72 -15.12
N GLY A 8 5.66 -1.79 -14.90
CA GLY A 8 4.82 -0.61 -14.66
C GLY A 8 4.82 -0.15 -13.20
N PHE A 9 4.97 -1.08 -12.25
CA PHE A 9 4.88 -0.80 -10.81
C PHE A 9 5.97 0.14 -10.30
N TYR A 10 7.17 0.09 -10.91
CA TYR A 10 8.31 0.93 -10.51
C TYR A 10 8.41 2.26 -11.27
N LYS A 11 7.52 2.54 -12.24
CA LYS A 11 7.61 3.79 -13.03
C LYS A 11 7.07 5.03 -12.31
N TRP A 12 6.41 4.86 -11.17
CA TRP A 12 5.93 5.96 -10.34
C TRP A 12 7.04 6.55 -9.44
N VAL A 13 8.25 5.98 -9.48
CA VAL A 13 9.35 6.30 -8.57
C VAL A 13 10.20 7.50 -9.03
N GLN A 14 9.96 8.09 -10.21
CA GLN A 14 10.86 9.12 -10.78
C GLN A 14 10.37 10.57 -10.74
N ALA A 15 9.20 10.87 -10.17
CA ALA A 15 8.86 12.26 -9.83
C ALA A 15 9.34 12.52 -8.40
N GLU A 16 10.06 13.63 -8.16
CA GLU A 16 10.41 14.04 -6.79
C GLU A 16 9.15 14.02 -5.93
N PRO A 17 9.04 13.09 -4.96
CA PRO A 17 7.79 12.90 -4.27
C PRO A 17 7.56 14.11 -3.37
N SER A 18 6.44 14.78 -3.59
CA SER A 18 5.93 15.78 -2.67
C SER A 18 5.83 15.18 -1.24
N ARG A 19 5.81 16.01 -0.20
CA ARG A 19 5.64 15.51 1.19
C ARG A 19 4.42 14.59 1.34
N GLN A 20 3.38 14.80 0.54
CA GLN A 20 2.19 13.95 0.51
C GLN A 20 2.44 12.60 -0.17
N GLU A 21 3.24 12.55 -1.24
CA GLU A 21 3.61 11.31 -1.91
C GLU A 21 4.52 10.46 -1.02
N LEU A 22 5.46 11.06 -0.29
CA LEU A 22 6.28 10.32 0.69
C LEU A 22 5.41 9.63 1.74
N LEU A 23 4.43 10.33 2.31
CA LEU A 23 3.48 9.74 3.26
C LEU A 23 2.64 8.62 2.63
N LYS A 24 2.18 8.81 1.39
CA LYS A 24 1.44 7.78 0.65
C LYS A 24 2.30 6.54 0.43
N THR A 25 3.57 6.71 0.02
CA THR A 25 4.51 5.62 -0.19
C THR A 25 4.76 4.85 1.11
N GLN A 26 4.99 5.55 2.23
CA GLN A 26 5.14 4.91 3.54
C GLN A 26 3.91 4.08 3.91
N VAL A 27 2.70 4.61 3.71
CA VAL A 27 1.46 3.87 3.96
C VAL A 27 1.36 2.63 3.05
N MET A 28 1.68 2.76 1.76
CA MET A 28 1.63 1.65 0.80
C MET A 28 2.65 0.55 1.11
N GLU A 29 3.88 0.91 1.49
CA GLU A 29 4.90 -0.04 1.94
C GLU A 29 4.42 -0.81 3.17
N ARG A 30 3.79 -0.10 4.10
CA ARG A 30 3.29 -0.69 5.34
C ARG A 30 2.10 -1.62 5.13
N ILE A 31 1.17 -1.24 4.24
CA ILE A 31 0.08 -2.13 3.78
C ILE A 31 0.67 -3.40 3.18
N SER A 32 1.66 -3.27 2.28
CA SER A 32 2.29 -4.40 1.60
C SER A 32 3.03 -5.31 2.59
N PHE A 33 3.72 -4.74 3.58
CA PHE A 33 4.38 -5.47 4.65
C PHE A 33 3.38 -6.33 5.44
N HIS A 34 2.32 -5.72 5.98
CA HIS A 34 1.29 -6.43 6.76
C HIS A 34 0.54 -7.47 5.93
N PHE A 35 0.32 -7.20 4.64
CA PHE A 35 -0.32 -8.14 3.73
C PHE A 35 0.56 -9.37 3.45
N GLN A 36 1.86 -9.17 3.21
CA GLN A 36 2.81 -10.25 2.97
C GLN A 36 3.11 -11.06 4.23
N ASP A 37 3.31 -10.40 5.38
CA ASP A 37 3.54 -11.03 6.68
C ASP A 37 2.39 -11.98 7.04
N THR A 38 1.17 -11.54 6.77
CA THR A 38 -0.05 -12.31 7.08
C THR A 38 -0.43 -13.30 5.98
N LYS A 39 0.36 -13.40 4.89
CA LYS A 39 0.09 -14.23 3.69
C LYS A 39 -1.31 -14.00 3.10
N GLY A 40 -1.80 -12.76 3.14
CA GLY A 40 -3.14 -12.40 2.68
C GLY A 40 -4.29 -12.84 3.59
N ARG A 41 -4.01 -13.27 4.83
CA ARG A 41 -5.05 -13.61 5.81
C ARG A 41 -5.80 -12.36 6.30
N TYR A 42 -5.14 -11.21 6.33
CA TYR A 42 -5.74 -9.96 6.80
C TYR A 42 -6.31 -9.17 5.62
N GLY A 43 -7.61 -8.92 5.69
CA GLY A 43 -8.30 -8.01 4.77
C GLY A 43 -8.03 -6.55 5.10
N SER A 44 -8.48 -5.67 4.19
CA SER A 44 -8.32 -4.22 4.33
C SER A 44 -8.81 -3.63 5.66
N PRO A 45 -9.88 -4.12 6.34
CA PRO A 45 -10.27 -3.57 7.64
C PRO A 45 -9.21 -3.81 8.72
N LYS A 46 -8.58 -4.98 8.73
CA LYS A 46 -7.59 -5.35 9.74
C LYS A 46 -6.25 -4.66 9.51
N ILE A 47 -5.83 -4.55 8.26
CA ILE A 47 -4.64 -3.76 7.89
C ILE A 47 -4.84 -2.28 8.21
N THR A 48 -6.03 -1.72 7.96
CA THR A 48 -6.35 -0.33 8.33
C THR A 48 -6.22 -0.09 9.84
N HIS A 49 -6.68 -1.05 10.66
CA HIS A 49 -6.54 -0.94 12.11
C HIS A 49 -5.06 -0.95 12.54
N LEU A 50 -4.24 -1.82 11.97
CA LEU A 50 -2.79 -1.86 12.24
C LEU A 50 -2.11 -0.54 11.87
N LEU A 51 -2.46 0.03 10.72
CA LEU A 51 -1.96 1.35 10.29
C LEU A 51 -2.35 2.46 11.27
N HIS A 52 -3.58 2.44 11.80
CA HIS A 52 -4.03 3.41 12.81
C HIS A 52 -3.24 3.27 14.10
N GLN A 53 -2.95 2.04 14.54
CA GLN A 53 -2.11 1.79 15.71
C GLN A 53 -0.67 2.29 15.52
N GLU A 54 -0.16 2.28 14.30
CA GLU A 54 1.14 2.85 13.93
C GLU A 54 1.11 4.38 13.73
N GLY A 55 -0.07 5.01 13.84
CA GLY A 55 -0.25 6.47 13.74
C GLY A 55 -0.62 6.97 12.34
N PHE A 56 -0.82 6.08 11.37
CA PHE A 56 -1.29 6.46 10.03
C PHE A 56 -2.81 6.67 10.03
N ARG A 57 -3.27 7.81 9.53
CA ARG A 57 -4.70 8.12 9.36
C ARG A 57 -5.15 7.77 7.93
N THR A 58 -5.54 6.51 7.72
CA THR A 58 -6.00 5.99 6.41
C THR A 58 -7.40 5.38 6.49
N THR A 59 -8.16 5.35 5.39
CA THR A 59 -9.49 4.70 5.38
C THR A 59 -9.42 3.30 4.80
N VAL A 60 -10.36 2.43 5.21
CA VAL A 60 -10.50 1.07 4.64
C VAL A 60 -10.65 1.11 3.13
N ARG A 61 -11.38 2.08 2.59
CA ARG A 61 -11.53 2.28 1.13
C ARG A 61 -10.19 2.52 0.44
N THR A 62 -9.35 3.38 1.03
CA THR A 62 -8.01 3.66 0.52
C THR A 62 -7.14 2.41 0.55
N VAL A 63 -7.16 1.65 1.66
CA VAL A 63 -6.40 0.38 1.76
C VAL A 63 -6.90 -0.64 0.75
N SER A 64 -8.21 -0.83 0.61
CA SER A 64 -8.80 -1.72 -0.39
C SER A 64 -8.37 -1.35 -1.81
N SER A 65 -8.27 -0.06 -2.12
CA SER A 65 -7.79 0.42 -3.42
C SER A 65 -6.30 0.13 -3.66
N TYR A 66 -5.47 0.09 -2.60
CA TYR A 66 -4.06 -0.25 -2.69
C TYR A 66 -3.78 -1.76 -2.70
N MET A 67 -4.72 -2.55 -2.18
CA MET A 67 -4.65 -4.02 -2.19
C MET A 67 -5.20 -4.65 -3.49
N GLN A 68 -5.70 -3.84 -4.43
CA GLN A 68 -6.36 -4.31 -5.65
C GLN A 68 -5.38 -4.79 -6.73
#